data_AF-A0A838UNH4-F1
#
_entry.id   AF-A0A838UNH4-F1
#
_cell.length_a   1.000
_cell.length_b   1.000
_cell.length_c   1.000
_cell.angle_alpha   90.00
_cell.angle_beta   90.00
_cell.angle_gamma   90.00
#
_symmetry.space_group_name_H-M   'P 1'
#
loop_
_entity.id
_entity.type
_entity.pdbx_description
1 polymer ?
#
loop_
_entity_poly.entity_id
_entity_poly.type
_entity_poly.pdbx_seq_one_letter_code
_entity_poly.pdbx_strand_id
1 'polypeptide(L)'
;MFFSFLRSPVRRIALVALVLVALSAAIIVPAMLSHAPSALAASPALASQPNFGPNVFIFTPTMPLSDIQAKVDAIASQQIPNQFGQQRYALLFAPGTYGTSTAPLNFQVGYYTMVAGLGQSPGDVVINGSIYVRNQCDASNSCIALNNFWRSLSNLTINVTTPNFGCYSGEFWAVSQAAPMRRVHVNGPMTLMDYCTSPSFASGGFIADSQIDGNIVSGSQQQWVTRNSVITSWSNGVWNQVFAGVTGAPAQCFPAQSSCGGPYTTLATSPVTREAPYLYVDAGGNYNVFVPAVQRNSAGTTWATGATQGTSISIKRFYIASPSDSAARINDALDSGKNVILTPGIYHLKQSIQVERPGTVVLGLGFATLVPDNGNVAMKVDSTHGVSLSGIIFDAGPRLSPTLLQVGDEHEDNHGATTDPTTLHDVFFRIGGAQQGRATKSLVVNSNNVILDDIWAWRADHGNGVGWTTNTADTGVIVNGNNVTAYGLFV
;
A
#
# COMPACT_ATOMS: atom_id res chain seq x y z
N MET A 1 -48.24 -11.35 56.20
CA MET A 1 -47.66 -10.47 57.25
C MET A 1 -47.60 -9.07 56.63
N PHE A 2 -48.33 -8.05 57.11
CA PHE A 2 -48.26 -7.34 58.41
C PHE A 2 -46.94 -6.53 58.53
N PHE A 3 -46.88 -5.21 58.74
CA PHE A 3 -47.86 -4.07 58.87
C PHE A 3 -47.31 -2.87 58.01
N SER A 4 -47.97 -1.76 57.61
CA SER A 4 -48.75 -0.68 58.30
C SER A 4 -47.97 0.07 59.40
N PHE A 5 -48.00 1.40 59.62
CA PHE A 5 -48.53 2.60 58.91
C PHE A 5 -47.51 3.79 59.09
N LEU A 6 -47.70 5.09 59.44
CA LEU A 6 -48.85 5.97 59.79
C LEU A 6 -48.52 7.51 59.78
N ARG A 7 -49.21 8.30 58.92
CA ARG A 7 -49.60 9.75 59.03
C ARG A 7 -48.56 10.91 59.08
N SER A 8 -49.05 12.08 58.64
CA SER A 8 -48.57 13.47 58.89
C SER A 8 -49.66 14.22 59.76
N PRO A 9 -50.07 15.54 59.68
CA PRO A 9 -49.79 16.67 58.75
C PRO A 9 -49.56 18.08 59.42
N VAL A 10 -49.51 19.16 58.60
CA VAL A 10 -49.74 20.62 58.90
C VAL A 10 -48.73 21.36 59.84
N ARG A 11 -48.65 22.72 59.96
CA ARG A 11 -49.57 23.85 59.59
C ARG A 11 -48.88 25.22 59.35
N ARG A 12 -49.32 25.92 58.29
CA ARG A 12 -49.53 27.38 58.01
C ARG A 12 -49.01 28.50 58.95
N ILE A 13 -48.63 29.65 58.35
CA ILE A 13 -49.05 31.07 58.61
C ILE A 13 -48.29 31.98 57.60
N ALA A 14 -48.92 32.64 56.61
CA ALA A 14 -49.51 34.00 56.62
C ALA A 14 -48.51 35.15 56.89
N LEU A 15 -48.43 36.33 56.25
CA LEU A 15 -49.07 37.05 55.12
C LEU A 15 -49.21 38.53 55.57
N VAL A 16 -48.49 39.46 54.92
CA VAL A 16 -48.68 40.92 55.00
C VAL A 16 -48.38 41.51 53.62
N ALA A 17 -49.10 42.54 53.22
CA ALA A 17 -48.87 43.30 51.98
C ALA A 17 -48.64 44.78 52.29
N LEU A 18 -47.97 45.50 51.39
CA LEU A 18 -48.02 46.95 51.35
C LEU A 18 -48.07 47.43 49.89
N VAL A 19 -48.91 48.42 49.62
CA VAL A 19 -49.04 49.08 48.32
C VAL A 19 -48.42 50.47 48.42
N LEU A 20 -47.64 50.86 47.42
CA LEU A 20 -47.28 52.26 47.19
C LEU A 20 -47.26 52.51 45.68
N VAL A 21 -48.04 53.49 45.25
CA VAL A 21 -48.16 53.89 43.84
C VAL A 21 -47.37 55.18 43.64
N ALA A 22 -46.49 55.19 42.64
CA ALA A 22 -45.87 56.41 42.11
C ALA A 22 -45.85 56.32 40.59
N LEU A 23 -46.56 57.23 39.90
CA LEU A 23 -46.42 57.41 38.47
C LEU A 23 -45.20 58.28 38.19
N SER A 24 -44.39 57.90 37.22
CA SER A 24 -43.42 58.76 36.55
C SER A 24 -43.29 58.29 35.11
N ALA A 25 -43.30 59.23 34.17
CA ALA A 25 -43.56 58.94 32.76
C ALA A 25 -42.27 58.80 31.94
N ALA A 26 -42.41 58.06 30.83
CA ALA A 26 -41.60 58.13 29.60
C ALA A 26 -40.06 58.12 29.72
N ILE A 27 -39.47 57.01 29.28
CA ILE A 27 -38.60 56.97 28.09
C ILE A 27 -38.56 55.50 27.61
N ILE A 28 -38.94 55.24 26.36
CA ILE A 28 -38.75 53.93 25.72
C ILE A 28 -37.52 54.04 24.82
N VAL A 29 -36.38 53.57 25.30
CA VAL A 29 -35.25 53.24 24.42
C VAL A 29 -35.45 51.80 23.94
N PRO A 30 -35.50 51.53 22.63
CA PRO A 30 -35.41 50.17 22.13
C PRO A 30 -33.98 49.69 22.35
N ALA A 31 -33.76 48.98 23.46
CA ALA A 31 -32.50 48.30 23.71
C ALA A 31 -32.31 47.19 22.66
N MET A 32 -31.58 47.50 21.59
CA MET A 32 -31.20 46.49 20.61
C MET A 32 -30.30 45.46 21.29
N LEU A 33 -30.85 44.28 21.55
CA LEU A 33 -30.09 43.09 21.91
C LEU A 33 -29.26 42.68 20.68
N SER A 34 -28.11 43.33 20.53
CA SER A 34 -27.05 42.92 19.62
C SER A 34 -26.60 41.52 20.02
N HIS A 35 -27.21 40.54 19.36
CA HIS A 35 -26.74 39.16 19.39
C HIS A 35 -25.36 39.17 18.74
N ALA A 36 -24.32 39.29 19.57
CA ALA A 36 -22.97 39.00 19.14
C ALA A 36 -23.00 37.59 18.53
N PRO A 37 -22.63 37.40 17.26
CA PRO A 37 -22.60 36.07 16.69
C PRO A 37 -21.62 35.26 17.53
N SER A 38 -22.12 34.19 18.18
CA SER A 38 -21.28 33.22 18.87
C SER A 38 -20.16 32.84 17.93
N ALA A 39 -18.92 33.17 18.27
CA ALA A 39 -17.80 32.97 17.39
C ALA A 39 -17.75 31.48 17.02
N LEU A 40 -18.05 31.18 15.75
CA LEU A 40 -17.85 29.85 15.19
C LEU A 40 -16.39 29.51 15.49
N ALA A 41 -16.17 28.49 16.34
CA ALA A 41 -14.85 28.01 16.63
C ALA A 41 -14.21 27.66 15.29
N ALA A 42 -13.23 28.45 14.87
CA ALA A 42 -12.61 28.29 13.58
C ALA A 42 -12.09 26.86 13.49
N SER A 43 -12.55 26.10 12.49
CA SER A 43 -12.05 24.75 12.22
C SER A 43 -10.52 24.82 12.26
N PRO A 44 -9.85 23.94 13.03
CA PRO A 44 -8.39 24.01 13.18
C PRO A 44 -7.78 24.05 11.79
N ALA A 45 -7.04 25.12 11.51
CA ALA A 45 -6.64 25.45 10.14
C ALA A 45 -5.93 24.24 9.53
N LEU A 46 -6.57 23.62 8.52
CA LEU A 46 -6.13 22.37 7.93
C LEU A 46 -4.64 22.46 7.62
N ALA A 47 -3.86 21.58 8.24
CA ALA A 47 -2.43 21.52 7.99
C ALA A 47 -2.24 21.34 6.48
N SER A 48 -1.67 22.36 5.82
CA SER A 48 -1.66 22.46 4.37
C SER A 48 -1.16 21.16 3.75
N GLN A 49 -2.00 20.53 2.93
CA GLN A 49 -1.72 19.23 2.33
C GLN A 49 -0.28 19.19 1.79
N PRO A 50 0.54 18.20 2.18
CA PRO A 50 1.91 18.13 1.70
C PRO A 50 1.94 18.03 0.17
N ASN A 51 2.85 18.77 -0.46
CA ASN A 51 2.97 18.75 -1.91
C ASN A 51 3.67 17.46 -2.38
N PHE A 52 2.88 16.43 -2.68
CA PHE A 52 3.35 15.17 -3.26
C PHE A 52 3.52 15.22 -4.79
N GLY A 53 3.52 16.42 -5.40
CA GLY A 53 3.65 16.60 -6.84
C GLY A 53 2.36 16.35 -7.64
N PRO A 54 2.37 16.59 -8.96
CA PRO A 54 1.17 16.57 -9.81
C PRO A 54 0.63 15.17 -10.12
N ASN A 55 1.40 14.12 -9.80
CA ASN A 55 1.09 12.72 -10.11
C ASN A 55 0.41 11.96 -8.95
N VAL A 56 0.13 12.66 -7.85
CA VAL A 56 -0.57 12.11 -6.67
C VAL A 56 -1.95 12.74 -6.59
N PHE A 57 -2.98 11.92 -6.80
CA PHE A 57 -4.38 12.32 -6.70
C PHE A 57 -4.93 11.87 -5.35
N ILE A 58 -5.24 12.83 -4.48
CA ILE A 58 -5.87 12.57 -3.19
C ILE A 58 -7.37 12.86 -3.31
N PHE A 59 -8.18 11.80 -3.32
CA PHE A 59 -9.62 11.86 -3.34
C PHE A 59 -10.18 12.00 -1.92
N THR A 60 -11.25 12.78 -1.74
CA THR A 60 -11.97 12.88 -0.47
C THR A 60 -13.43 12.48 -0.65
N PRO A 61 -14.13 12.02 0.42
CA PRO A 61 -15.56 11.65 0.32
C PRO A 61 -16.49 12.82 -0.02
N THR A 62 -15.97 14.06 -0.02
CA THR A 62 -16.69 15.29 -0.41
C THR A 62 -16.56 15.62 -1.90
N MET A 63 -15.73 14.90 -2.66
CA MET A 63 -15.66 15.06 -4.12
C MET A 63 -16.87 14.37 -4.79
N PRO A 64 -17.43 14.93 -5.87
CA PRO A 64 -18.45 14.24 -6.64
C PRO A 64 -17.92 12.90 -7.17
N LEU A 65 -18.71 11.83 -7.02
CA LEU A 65 -18.29 10.49 -7.42
C LEU A 65 -17.97 10.40 -8.92
N SER A 66 -18.69 11.17 -9.74
CA SER A 66 -18.43 11.37 -11.18
C SER A 66 -17.00 11.81 -11.48
N ASP A 67 -16.45 12.67 -10.63
CA ASP A 67 -15.19 13.37 -10.87
C ASP A 67 -14.01 12.48 -10.44
N ILE A 68 -14.24 11.68 -9.38
CA ILE A 68 -13.36 10.58 -8.99
C ILE A 68 -13.32 9.53 -10.10
N GLN A 69 -14.49 9.02 -10.53
CA GLN A 69 -14.64 8.02 -11.59
C GLN A 69 -13.96 8.48 -12.89
N ALA A 70 -14.26 9.69 -13.38
CA ALA A 70 -13.64 10.26 -14.58
C ALA A 70 -12.11 10.44 -14.45
N LYS A 71 -11.59 10.74 -13.26
CA LYS A 71 -10.15 10.83 -13.01
C LYS A 71 -9.48 9.47 -13.06
N VAL A 72 -10.04 8.45 -12.39
CA VAL A 72 -9.45 7.10 -12.38
C VAL A 72 -9.56 6.43 -13.74
N ASP A 73 -10.67 6.61 -14.47
CA ASP A 73 -10.86 6.06 -15.82
C ASP A 73 -9.92 6.70 -16.84
N ALA A 74 -9.65 8.01 -16.74
CA ALA A 74 -8.67 8.68 -17.59
C ALA A 74 -7.24 8.14 -17.36
N ILE A 75 -6.87 7.89 -16.09
CA ILE A 75 -5.57 7.32 -15.74
C ILE A 75 -5.50 5.84 -16.15
N ALA A 76 -6.57 5.08 -15.96
CA ALA A 76 -6.67 3.70 -16.43
C ALA A 76 -6.50 3.61 -17.96
N SER A 77 -7.24 4.44 -18.71
CA SER A 77 -7.16 4.52 -20.18
C SER A 77 -5.75 4.84 -20.67
N GLN A 78 -5.03 5.71 -19.95
CA GLN A 78 -3.63 6.01 -20.24
C GLN A 78 -2.69 4.85 -19.86
N GLN A 79 -2.89 4.23 -18.70
CA GLN A 79 -1.91 3.32 -18.09
C GLN A 79 -2.12 1.84 -18.40
N ILE A 80 -3.28 1.38 -18.87
CA ILE A 80 -3.52 -0.02 -19.25
C ILE A 80 -2.54 -0.50 -20.34
N PRO A 81 -2.31 0.22 -21.45
CA PRO A 81 -1.34 -0.20 -22.47
C PRO A 81 0.12 0.19 -22.14
N ASN A 82 0.35 0.96 -21.07
CA ASN A 82 1.58 1.75 -20.90
C ASN A 82 2.74 0.96 -20.23
N GLN A 83 3.02 -0.26 -20.68
CA GLN A 83 3.97 -1.17 -20.04
C GLN A 83 5.35 -0.54 -19.81
N PHE A 84 5.86 0.22 -20.78
CA PHE A 84 7.22 0.78 -20.75
C PHE A 84 7.25 2.32 -20.71
N GLY A 85 6.12 2.96 -20.40
CA GLY A 85 6.03 4.42 -20.31
C GLY A 85 6.75 5.03 -19.12
N GLN A 86 6.88 6.35 -19.15
CA GLN A 86 7.51 7.16 -18.10
C GLN A 86 6.53 7.61 -17.01
N GLN A 87 5.23 7.52 -17.28
CA GLN A 87 4.18 7.99 -16.38
C GLN A 87 4.00 7.04 -15.19
N ARG A 88 3.71 7.64 -14.04
CA ARG A 88 3.67 7.06 -12.70
C ARG A 88 2.56 7.75 -11.92
N TYR A 89 1.72 7.01 -11.20
CA TYR A 89 0.56 7.60 -10.50
C TYR A 89 0.31 6.97 -9.13
N ALA A 90 -0.09 7.79 -8.16
CA ALA A 90 -0.66 7.33 -6.90
C ALA A 90 -2.10 7.86 -6.76
N LEU A 91 -3.04 6.94 -6.55
CA LEU A 91 -4.47 7.17 -6.36
C LEU A 91 -4.76 6.93 -4.87
N LEU A 92 -4.83 8.01 -4.10
CA LEU A 92 -4.90 7.98 -2.65
C LEU A 92 -6.31 8.38 -2.19
N PHE A 93 -6.94 7.57 -1.36
CA PHE A 93 -8.30 7.80 -0.88
C PHE A 93 -8.26 8.22 0.59
N ALA A 94 -8.71 9.43 0.92
CA ALA A 94 -8.83 9.89 2.30
C ALA A 94 -9.88 9.08 3.09
N PRO A 95 -9.79 9.01 4.43
CA PRO A 95 -10.77 8.31 5.27
C PRO A 95 -12.23 8.67 4.96
N GLY A 96 -13.07 7.65 4.85
CA GLY A 96 -14.50 7.71 4.54
C GLY A 96 -14.94 6.71 3.46
N THR A 97 -16.16 6.88 2.97
CA THR A 97 -16.84 5.91 2.08
C THR A 97 -17.08 6.48 0.69
N TYR A 98 -16.80 5.68 -0.34
CA TYR A 98 -16.91 6.04 -1.76
C TYR A 98 -17.86 5.08 -2.48
N GLY A 99 -18.75 5.63 -3.31
CA GLY A 99 -19.77 4.86 -4.02
C GLY A 99 -20.88 4.27 -3.12
N THR A 100 -21.85 3.62 -3.74
CA THR A 100 -22.92 2.83 -3.09
C THR A 100 -23.21 1.57 -3.90
N SER A 101 -24.07 0.67 -3.41
CA SER A 101 -24.51 -0.51 -4.17
C SER A 101 -25.32 -0.18 -5.44
N THR A 102 -25.86 1.04 -5.57
CA THR A 102 -26.61 1.50 -6.75
C THR A 102 -25.84 2.51 -7.62
N ALA A 103 -24.82 3.15 -7.06
CA ALA A 103 -23.88 4.03 -7.75
C ALA A 103 -22.43 3.69 -7.29
N PRO A 104 -21.88 2.55 -7.74
CA PRO A 104 -20.59 2.04 -7.27
C PRO A 104 -19.40 2.75 -7.91
N LEU A 105 -18.26 2.75 -7.23
CA LEU A 105 -16.97 3.20 -7.77
C LEU A 105 -16.20 1.99 -8.31
N ASN A 106 -16.35 1.71 -9.61
CA ASN A 106 -15.70 0.58 -10.28
C ASN A 106 -14.66 1.08 -11.28
N PHE A 107 -13.38 0.76 -11.09
CA PHE A 107 -12.31 1.23 -11.99
C PHE A 107 -11.18 0.23 -12.16
N GLN A 108 -10.45 0.35 -13.28
CA GLN A 108 -9.35 -0.54 -13.63
C GLN A 108 -7.98 0.03 -13.25
N VAL A 109 -7.06 -0.80 -12.77
CA VAL A 109 -5.68 -0.40 -12.44
C VAL A 109 -4.72 -0.77 -13.57
N GLY A 110 -4.14 0.24 -14.22
CA GLY A 110 -3.12 0.11 -15.26
C GLY A 110 -1.70 -0.08 -14.70
N TYR A 111 -0.69 -0.07 -15.58
CA TYR A 111 0.72 -0.07 -15.16
C TYR A 111 1.09 1.16 -14.33
N TYR A 112 2.12 1.03 -13.50
CA TYR A 112 2.68 2.05 -12.60
C TYR A 112 1.66 2.85 -11.80
N THR A 113 0.58 2.20 -11.39
CA THR A 113 -0.52 2.82 -10.65
C THR A 113 -0.59 2.18 -9.27
N MET A 114 -0.28 2.98 -8.25
CA MET A 114 -0.51 2.64 -6.85
C MET A 114 -1.91 3.11 -6.47
N VAL A 115 -2.70 2.25 -5.83
CA VAL A 115 -3.97 2.59 -5.19
C VAL A 115 -3.85 2.33 -3.69
N ALA A 116 -4.18 3.33 -2.87
CA ALA A 116 -4.10 3.18 -1.42
C ALA A 116 -5.15 3.98 -0.66
N GLY A 117 -5.66 3.43 0.44
CA GLY A 117 -6.36 4.21 1.46
C GLY A 117 -5.39 4.92 2.41
N LEU A 118 -5.70 6.16 2.77
CA LEU A 118 -4.99 6.98 3.76
C LEU A 118 -5.53 6.79 5.18
N GLY A 119 -6.19 5.67 5.45
CA GLY A 119 -6.61 5.25 6.79
C GLY A 119 -5.45 4.84 7.68
N GLN A 120 -5.63 4.85 9.00
CA GLN A 120 -4.72 4.12 9.88
C GLN A 120 -4.98 2.61 9.79
N SER A 121 -6.24 2.22 9.54
CA SER A 121 -6.69 0.85 9.29
C SER A 121 -7.47 0.75 7.97
N PRO A 122 -7.58 -0.43 7.33
CA PRO A 122 -8.28 -0.58 6.04
C PRO A 122 -9.75 -0.15 6.09
N GLY A 123 -10.45 -0.46 7.18
CA GLY A 123 -11.85 -0.07 7.39
C GLY A 123 -12.11 1.43 7.51
N ASP A 124 -11.07 2.27 7.61
CA ASP A 124 -11.22 3.72 7.57
C ASP A 124 -11.52 4.23 6.14
N VAL A 125 -11.24 3.43 5.10
CA VAL A 125 -11.43 3.78 3.68
C VAL A 125 -12.25 2.69 3.00
N VAL A 126 -13.53 2.97 2.71
CA VAL A 126 -14.47 1.98 2.19
C VAL A 126 -14.87 2.31 0.75
N ILE A 127 -14.59 1.38 -0.16
CA ILE A 127 -14.97 1.46 -1.58
C ILE A 127 -16.14 0.50 -1.81
N ASN A 128 -17.33 1.05 -2.11
CA ASN A 128 -18.44 0.26 -2.61
C ASN A 128 -18.30 0.18 -4.14
N GLY A 129 -17.73 -0.93 -4.63
CA GLY A 129 -17.38 -1.10 -6.04
C GLY A 129 -16.36 -2.20 -6.25
N SER A 130 -15.29 -1.91 -7.00
CA SER A 130 -14.22 -2.86 -7.36
C SER A 130 -13.02 -2.11 -7.96
N ILE A 131 -11.80 -2.58 -7.67
CA ILE A 131 -10.54 -1.94 -8.08
C ILE A 131 -9.69 -2.96 -8.85
N TYR A 132 -10.10 -3.19 -10.09
CA TYR A 132 -9.81 -4.44 -10.79
C TYR A 132 -8.64 -4.37 -11.79
N VAL A 133 -8.13 -5.54 -12.15
CA VAL A 133 -7.19 -5.81 -13.24
C VAL A 133 -7.71 -7.00 -14.04
N ARG A 134 -7.68 -6.90 -15.37
CA ARG A 134 -8.17 -7.89 -16.34
C ARG A 134 -7.07 -8.24 -17.35
N ASN A 135 -7.27 -9.28 -18.14
CA ASN A 135 -6.32 -9.67 -19.19
C ASN A 135 -6.05 -8.50 -20.16
N GLN A 136 -4.83 -8.44 -20.69
CA GLN A 136 -4.53 -7.69 -21.91
C GLN A 136 -4.66 -8.63 -23.10
N CYS A 137 -5.31 -8.18 -24.18
CA CYS A 137 -5.53 -8.96 -25.39
C CYS A 137 -4.63 -8.46 -26.52
N ASP A 138 -4.01 -9.38 -27.26
CA ASP A 138 -3.27 -9.07 -28.48
C ASP A 138 -4.18 -8.96 -29.72
N ALA A 139 -3.59 -8.68 -30.88
CA ALA A 139 -4.30 -8.56 -32.16
C ALA A 139 -4.92 -9.87 -32.69
N SER A 140 -4.66 -11.01 -32.03
CA SER A 140 -5.33 -12.30 -32.30
C SER A 140 -6.48 -12.60 -31.34
N ASN A 141 -6.79 -11.67 -30.42
CA ASN A 141 -7.65 -11.87 -29.25
C ASN A 141 -7.13 -12.94 -28.27
N SER A 142 -5.83 -13.20 -28.24
CA SER A 142 -5.21 -13.96 -27.17
C SER A 142 -5.10 -13.06 -25.93
N CYS A 143 -5.94 -13.33 -24.93
CA CYS A 143 -6.08 -12.51 -23.73
C CYS A 143 -5.40 -13.19 -22.53
N ILE A 144 -4.41 -12.51 -21.96
CA ILE A 144 -3.55 -13.02 -20.88
C ILE A 144 -3.22 -11.92 -19.85
N ALA A 145 -2.92 -12.34 -18.62
CA ALA A 145 -2.43 -11.49 -17.53
C ALA A 145 -0.92 -11.65 -17.27
N LEU A 146 -0.20 -12.45 -18.08
CA LEU A 146 1.25 -12.71 -17.94
C LEU A 146 2.09 -11.43 -17.86
N ASN A 147 1.66 -10.32 -18.48
CA ASN A 147 2.36 -9.03 -18.43
C ASN A 147 1.72 -7.99 -17.49
N ASN A 148 0.73 -8.34 -16.66
CA ASN A 148 0.05 -7.40 -15.75
C ASN A 148 0.91 -7.05 -14.51
N PHE A 149 2.02 -6.35 -14.75
CA PHE A 149 3.03 -5.95 -13.76
C PHE A 149 2.78 -4.56 -13.15
N TRP A 150 3.60 -4.22 -12.16
CA TRP A 150 3.86 -2.86 -11.65
C TRP A 150 2.60 -2.08 -11.24
N ARG A 151 1.75 -2.65 -10.38
CA ARG A 151 0.56 -1.96 -9.84
C ARG A 151 0.28 -2.43 -8.41
N SER A 152 -0.38 -1.64 -7.58
CA SER A 152 -0.62 -2.05 -6.19
C SER A 152 -1.96 -1.59 -5.66
N LEU A 153 -2.52 -2.36 -4.73
CA LEU A 153 -3.74 -2.05 -4.01
C LEU A 153 -3.49 -2.20 -2.51
N SER A 154 -3.81 -1.18 -1.71
CA SER A 154 -3.51 -1.23 -0.29
C SER A 154 -4.40 -0.44 0.67
N ASN A 155 -4.42 -0.90 1.93
CA ASN A 155 -4.91 -0.18 3.11
C ASN A 155 -6.35 0.37 2.97
N LEU A 156 -7.27 -0.43 2.42
CA LEU A 156 -8.68 -0.09 2.22
C LEU A 156 -9.61 -1.32 2.25
N THR A 157 -10.90 -1.11 2.46
CA THR A 157 -11.97 -2.12 2.31
C THR A 157 -12.66 -1.96 0.95
N ILE A 158 -12.85 -3.06 0.23
CA ILE A 158 -13.75 -3.16 -0.93
C ILE A 158 -14.99 -3.94 -0.52
N ASN A 159 -16.14 -3.27 -0.49
CA ASN A 159 -17.45 -3.92 -0.52
C ASN A 159 -17.77 -4.20 -2.00
N VAL A 160 -17.70 -5.46 -2.41
CA VAL A 160 -17.71 -5.81 -3.84
C VAL A 160 -19.10 -5.60 -4.44
N THR A 161 -19.23 -4.63 -5.35
CA THR A 161 -20.51 -4.35 -6.03
C THR A 161 -20.31 -3.94 -7.50
N THR A 162 -20.46 -4.95 -8.36
CA THR A 162 -20.19 -4.91 -9.81
C THR A 162 -21.48 -5.13 -10.63
N PRO A 163 -22.52 -4.28 -10.49
CA PRO A 163 -23.75 -4.42 -11.26
C PRO A 163 -23.48 -4.28 -12.77
N ASN A 164 -24.17 -5.09 -13.58
CA ASN A 164 -24.05 -5.14 -15.04
C ASN A 164 -22.68 -5.59 -15.60
N PHE A 165 -21.74 -6.06 -14.76
CA PHE A 165 -20.41 -6.52 -15.23
C PHE A 165 -20.41 -7.92 -15.89
N GLY A 166 -21.54 -8.63 -15.88
CA GLY A 166 -21.67 -9.94 -16.54
C GLY A 166 -20.77 -11.00 -15.90
N CYS A 167 -19.87 -11.60 -16.68
CA CYS A 167 -18.91 -12.58 -16.17
C CYS A 167 -17.86 -11.93 -15.23
N TYR A 168 -17.58 -10.62 -15.38
CA TYR A 168 -16.66 -9.86 -14.54
C TYR A 168 -17.28 -9.47 -13.17
N SER A 169 -18.16 -10.31 -12.64
CA SER A 169 -18.83 -10.08 -11.35
C SER A 169 -17.96 -10.60 -10.21
N GLY A 170 -17.60 -9.74 -9.27
CA GLY A 170 -16.60 -10.02 -8.24
C GLY A 170 -15.38 -9.10 -8.34
N GLU A 171 -14.46 -9.19 -7.37
CA GLU A 171 -13.19 -8.46 -7.43
C GLU A 171 -12.18 -9.23 -8.30
N PHE A 172 -11.60 -8.58 -9.31
CA PHE A 172 -10.71 -9.19 -10.29
C PHE A 172 -9.30 -8.62 -10.09
N TRP A 173 -8.37 -9.40 -9.56
CA TRP A 173 -6.96 -9.04 -9.46
C TRP A 173 -6.11 -9.93 -10.39
N ALA A 174 -6.43 -9.91 -11.69
CA ALA A 174 -5.75 -10.71 -12.69
C ALA A 174 -4.36 -10.14 -13.03
N VAL A 175 -3.37 -10.46 -12.21
CA VAL A 175 -2.01 -9.87 -12.25
C VAL A 175 -0.90 -10.90 -12.46
N SER A 176 0.33 -10.41 -12.68
CA SER A 176 1.55 -11.22 -12.59
C SER A 176 2.52 -10.64 -11.53
N GLN A 177 3.84 -10.67 -11.74
CA GLN A 177 4.82 -10.22 -10.74
C GLN A 177 4.78 -8.70 -10.48
N ALA A 178 5.30 -8.28 -9.32
CA ALA A 178 5.29 -6.87 -8.86
C ALA A 178 3.90 -6.22 -8.87
N ALA A 179 2.90 -6.99 -8.43
CA ALA A 179 1.51 -6.57 -8.36
C ALA A 179 0.85 -6.77 -6.97
N PRO A 180 1.47 -6.26 -5.88
CA PRO A 180 1.13 -6.61 -4.50
C PRO A 180 -0.25 -6.08 -4.05
N MET A 181 -0.92 -6.90 -3.24
CA MET A 181 -2.09 -6.51 -2.46
C MET A 181 -1.76 -6.57 -0.96
N ARG A 182 -1.91 -5.44 -0.24
CA ARG A 182 -1.47 -5.30 1.16
C ARG A 182 -2.48 -4.56 2.03
N ARG A 183 -2.86 -5.09 3.20
CA ARG A 183 -3.85 -4.41 4.07
C ARG A 183 -5.18 -4.16 3.36
N VAL A 184 -5.66 -5.11 2.56
CA VAL A 184 -6.96 -4.98 1.86
C VAL A 184 -7.99 -5.87 2.54
N HIS A 185 -9.21 -5.37 2.68
CA HIS A 185 -10.37 -6.17 3.08
C HIS A 185 -11.35 -6.30 1.91
N VAL A 186 -11.37 -7.46 1.25
CA VAL A 186 -12.31 -7.77 0.16
C VAL A 186 -13.55 -8.46 0.76
N ASN A 187 -14.59 -7.66 1.00
CA ASN A 187 -15.92 -8.13 1.39
C ASN A 187 -16.69 -8.53 0.13
N GLY A 188 -16.38 -9.74 -0.37
CA GLY A 188 -16.99 -10.33 -1.55
C GLY A 188 -16.12 -11.41 -2.22
N PRO A 189 -16.61 -12.03 -3.32
CA PRO A 189 -15.85 -13.02 -4.08
C PRO A 189 -14.70 -12.35 -4.84
N MET A 190 -13.58 -13.06 -4.98
CA MET A 190 -12.35 -12.56 -5.61
C MET A 190 -11.81 -13.58 -6.62
N THR A 191 -11.22 -13.10 -7.71
CA THR A 191 -10.47 -13.93 -8.66
C THR A 191 -9.08 -13.33 -8.94
N LEU A 192 -8.09 -14.21 -9.02
CA LEU A 192 -6.70 -13.92 -9.34
C LEU A 192 -6.38 -14.20 -10.81
N MET A 193 -7.31 -14.83 -11.54
CA MET A 193 -7.30 -14.90 -13.01
C MET A 193 -8.43 -14.05 -13.59
N ASP A 194 -8.31 -13.64 -14.85
CA ASP A 194 -9.45 -13.22 -15.65
C ASP A 194 -9.91 -14.41 -16.51
N TYR A 195 -11.01 -15.04 -16.09
CA TYR A 195 -11.64 -16.18 -16.76
C TYR A 195 -12.66 -15.78 -17.83
N CYS A 196 -12.94 -14.48 -18.03
CA CYS A 196 -13.88 -14.02 -19.06
C CYS A 196 -13.28 -14.10 -20.46
N THR A 197 -11.95 -14.15 -20.58
CA THR A 197 -11.23 -14.11 -21.86
C THR A 197 -10.09 -15.13 -21.88
N SER A 198 -9.94 -15.85 -23.00
CA SER A 198 -8.99 -16.96 -23.17
C SER A 198 -7.68 -16.50 -23.83
N PRO A 199 -6.53 -17.17 -23.60
CA PRO A 199 -6.33 -18.39 -22.80
C PRO A 199 -6.14 -18.13 -21.29
N SER A 200 -6.31 -16.89 -20.82
CA SER A 200 -6.36 -16.54 -19.39
C SER A 200 -5.06 -16.77 -18.60
N PHE A 201 -3.91 -16.98 -19.24
CA PHE A 201 -2.65 -17.29 -18.55
C PHE A 201 -2.20 -16.14 -17.64
N ALA A 202 -1.76 -16.46 -16.42
CA ALA A 202 -1.34 -15.50 -15.40
C ALA A 202 -0.18 -16.06 -14.53
N SER A 203 0.72 -15.19 -14.07
CA SER A 203 1.97 -15.56 -13.37
C SER A 203 2.21 -14.67 -12.14
N GLY A 204 1.23 -14.61 -11.24
CA GLY A 204 1.29 -13.90 -9.97
C GLY A 204 2.26 -14.53 -8.96
N GLY A 205 2.27 -14.08 -7.72
CA GLY A 205 1.52 -12.93 -7.18
C GLY A 205 1.64 -12.90 -5.66
N PHE A 206 1.27 -11.77 -5.05
CA PHE A 206 1.56 -11.51 -3.65
C PHE A 206 0.37 -10.88 -2.91
N ILE A 207 -0.06 -11.50 -1.81
CA ILE A 207 -1.05 -10.96 -0.86
C ILE A 207 -0.46 -10.98 0.54
N ALA A 208 -0.51 -9.85 1.26
CA ALA A 208 -0.13 -9.77 2.67
C ALA A 208 -1.11 -8.95 3.52
N ASP A 209 -1.18 -9.26 4.81
CA ASP A 209 -1.92 -8.49 5.82
C ASP A 209 -3.41 -8.23 5.45
N SER A 210 -4.04 -9.14 4.69
CA SER A 210 -5.33 -8.90 4.03
C SER A 210 -6.43 -9.87 4.47
N GLN A 211 -7.68 -9.46 4.34
CA GLN A 211 -8.86 -10.28 4.63
C GLN A 211 -9.72 -10.42 3.36
N ILE A 212 -10.11 -11.64 3.00
CA ILE A 212 -10.98 -11.91 1.87
C ILE A 212 -12.12 -12.83 2.33
N ASP A 213 -13.33 -12.28 2.40
CA ASP A 213 -14.50 -12.94 2.98
C ASP A 213 -15.18 -13.92 2.01
N GLY A 214 -15.00 -13.72 0.70
CA GLY A 214 -15.48 -14.65 -0.33
C GLY A 214 -14.47 -15.74 -0.68
N ASN A 215 -14.87 -16.63 -1.60
CA ASN A 215 -13.94 -17.58 -2.18
C ASN A 215 -12.93 -16.86 -3.11
N ILE A 216 -11.65 -17.20 -2.97
CA ILE A 216 -10.60 -16.79 -3.91
C ILE A 216 -10.50 -17.81 -5.04
N VAL A 217 -10.73 -17.37 -6.28
CA VAL A 217 -10.46 -18.14 -7.50
C VAL A 217 -9.00 -17.92 -7.93
N SER A 218 -8.13 -18.88 -7.62
CA SER A 218 -6.74 -18.89 -8.12
C SER A 218 -6.72 -19.18 -9.62
N GLY A 219 -7.48 -20.19 -10.05
CA GLY A 219 -7.77 -20.43 -11.46
C GLY A 219 -6.53 -20.84 -12.26
N SER A 220 -6.18 -20.08 -13.28
CA SER A 220 -5.01 -20.27 -14.14
C SER A 220 -3.67 -19.82 -13.52
N GLN A 221 -3.67 -19.22 -12.33
CA GLN A 221 -2.47 -18.67 -11.70
C GLN A 221 -1.41 -19.74 -11.45
N GLN A 222 -0.30 -19.63 -12.18
CA GLN A 222 0.84 -20.56 -12.14
C GLN A 222 1.35 -20.76 -10.71
N GLN A 223 1.61 -19.65 -10.00
CA GLN A 223 2.02 -19.64 -8.60
C GLN A 223 1.42 -18.46 -7.84
N TRP A 224 1.44 -18.51 -6.51
CA TRP A 224 1.08 -17.39 -5.65
C TRP A 224 1.71 -17.50 -4.26
N VAL A 225 1.94 -16.36 -3.59
CA VAL A 225 2.33 -16.27 -2.18
C VAL A 225 1.31 -15.42 -1.42
N THR A 226 0.65 -16.02 -0.43
CA THR A 226 -0.23 -15.32 0.51
C THR A 226 0.35 -15.45 1.91
N ARG A 227 0.50 -14.34 2.64
CA ARG A 227 0.95 -14.37 4.04
C ARG A 227 0.11 -13.51 4.98
N ASN A 228 0.11 -13.84 6.27
CA ASN A 228 -0.49 -13.00 7.34
C ASN A 228 -1.90 -12.50 7.01
N SER A 229 -2.73 -13.40 6.49
CA SER A 229 -4.03 -13.03 5.91
C SER A 229 -5.14 -13.92 6.49
N VAL A 230 -6.39 -13.51 6.28
CA VAL A 230 -7.59 -14.28 6.64
C VAL A 230 -8.37 -14.51 5.35
N ILE A 231 -8.60 -15.76 4.96
CA ILE A 231 -9.33 -16.11 3.74
C ILE A 231 -10.42 -17.14 4.04
N THR A 232 -11.58 -17.03 3.40
CA THR A 232 -12.67 -18.01 3.56
C THR A 232 -12.37 -19.32 2.83
N SER A 233 -11.89 -19.26 1.58
CA SER A 233 -11.52 -20.45 0.80
C SER A 233 -10.64 -20.11 -0.41
N TRP A 234 -9.94 -21.11 -0.91
CA TRP A 234 -9.04 -21.03 -2.07
C TRP A 234 -9.35 -22.16 -3.07
N SER A 235 -9.62 -21.82 -4.33
CA SER A 235 -10.23 -22.76 -5.30
C SER A 235 -9.35 -23.94 -5.69
N ASN A 236 -8.09 -23.67 -6.08
CA ASN A 236 -7.19 -24.64 -6.70
C ASN A 236 -5.74 -24.13 -6.66
N GLY A 237 -4.78 -24.97 -7.08
CA GLY A 237 -3.42 -24.53 -7.38
C GLY A 237 -2.91 -25.13 -8.69
N VAL A 238 -2.09 -24.38 -9.44
CA VAL A 238 -1.52 -24.84 -10.72
C VAL A 238 -0.14 -25.49 -10.51
N TRP A 239 0.90 -24.72 -10.17
CA TRP A 239 2.26 -25.24 -9.95
C TRP A 239 2.77 -25.07 -8.51
N ASN A 240 2.56 -23.90 -7.88
CA ASN A 240 3.01 -23.67 -6.50
C ASN A 240 2.18 -22.58 -5.79
N GLN A 241 1.32 -22.94 -4.83
CA GLN A 241 0.63 -21.94 -4.00
C GLN A 241 1.16 -22.01 -2.57
N VAL A 242 1.67 -20.90 -2.05
CA VAL A 242 2.33 -20.82 -0.73
C VAL A 242 1.50 -19.96 0.23
N PHE A 243 1.25 -20.49 1.41
CA PHE A 243 0.51 -19.84 2.49
C PHE A 243 1.38 -19.79 3.76
N ALA A 244 1.63 -18.61 4.32
CA ALA A 244 2.40 -18.45 5.56
C ALA A 244 1.64 -17.60 6.59
N GLY A 245 1.25 -18.19 7.72
CA GLY A 245 0.45 -17.49 8.73
C GLY A 245 -0.92 -17.05 8.20
N VAL A 246 -1.54 -17.85 7.32
CA VAL A 246 -2.84 -17.53 6.71
C VAL A 246 -3.95 -18.33 7.40
N THR A 247 -4.83 -17.63 8.09
CA THR A 247 -6.04 -18.21 8.69
C THR A 247 -7.01 -18.58 7.57
N GLY A 248 -7.46 -19.84 7.57
CA GLY A 248 -8.35 -20.38 6.52
C GLY A 248 -7.65 -20.83 5.24
N ALA A 249 -6.31 -20.84 5.20
CA ALA A 249 -5.57 -21.48 4.11
C ALA A 249 -5.88 -22.99 4.00
N PRO A 250 -5.83 -23.57 2.79
CA PRO A 250 -5.96 -25.00 2.61
C PRO A 250 -4.79 -25.73 3.28
N ALA A 251 -5.04 -26.95 3.77
CA ALA A 251 -4.00 -27.77 4.39
C ALA A 251 -2.85 -28.09 3.43
N GLN A 252 -1.66 -28.33 3.98
CA GLN A 252 -0.46 -28.76 3.26
C GLN A 252 -0.77 -29.92 2.32
N CYS A 253 -0.49 -29.74 1.02
CA CYS A 253 -0.68 -30.77 0.00
C CYS A 253 0.37 -30.61 -1.10
N PHE A 254 1.61 -31.02 -0.81
CA PHE A 254 2.71 -31.01 -1.79
C PHE A 254 3.44 -32.37 -1.78
N PRO A 255 3.62 -33.04 -2.94
CA PRO A 255 3.05 -32.70 -4.25
C PRO A 255 1.51 -32.80 -4.25
N ALA A 256 0.87 -32.25 -5.29
CA ALA A 256 -0.58 -32.28 -5.44
C ALA A 256 -1.15 -33.70 -5.46
N GLN A 257 -2.34 -33.87 -4.88
CA GLN A 257 -3.09 -35.13 -4.83
C GLN A 257 -4.53 -34.90 -5.28
N SER A 258 -5.22 -35.92 -5.81
CA SER A 258 -6.64 -35.82 -6.22
C SER A 258 -7.61 -35.55 -5.05
N SER A 259 -7.15 -35.69 -3.81
CA SER A 259 -7.83 -35.34 -2.56
C SER A 259 -7.75 -33.85 -2.21
N CYS A 260 -6.98 -33.03 -2.93
CA CYS A 260 -6.77 -31.61 -2.64
C CYS A 260 -6.77 -30.76 -3.93
N GLY A 261 -7.04 -29.45 -3.80
CA GLY A 261 -7.22 -28.57 -4.95
C GLY A 261 -5.96 -28.22 -5.76
N GLY A 262 -4.76 -28.59 -5.29
CA GLY A 262 -3.51 -28.32 -6.00
C GLY A 262 -2.25 -28.47 -5.12
N PRO A 263 -1.08 -28.11 -5.65
CA PRO A 263 0.19 -28.12 -4.93
C PRO A 263 0.23 -26.96 -3.93
N TYR A 264 -0.05 -27.27 -2.66
CA TYR A 264 -0.18 -26.31 -1.57
C TYR A 264 0.94 -26.47 -0.55
N THR A 265 1.69 -25.39 -0.29
CA THR A 265 2.68 -25.30 0.78
C THR A 265 2.14 -24.37 1.87
N THR A 266 1.75 -24.92 3.02
CA THR A 266 1.01 -24.19 4.07
C THR A 266 1.74 -24.25 5.41
N LEU A 267 2.25 -23.09 5.84
CA LEU A 267 2.88 -22.88 7.14
C LEU A 267 1.89 -22.17 8.07
N ALA A 268 1.69 -22.72 9.26
CA ALA A 268 0.73 -22.18 10.24
C ALA A 268 1.07 -20.76 10.74
N THR A 269 2.33 -20.33 10.63
CA THR A 269 2.82 -19.00 11.02
C THR A 269 3.94 -18.52 10.10
N SER A 270 4.08 -17.20 9.95
CA SER A 270 5.26 -16.56 9.37
C SER A 270 6.33 -16.34 10.46
N PRO A 271 7.54 -16.92 10.37
CA PRO A 271 8.52 -16.90 11.48
C PRO A 271 8.91 -15.50 11.97
N VAL A 272 9.10 -14.55 11.06
CA VAL A 272 9.28 -13.12 11.36
C VAL A 272 8.68 -12.29 10.23
N THR A 273 7.92 -11.24 10.56
CA THR A 273 7.41 -10.27 9.59
C THR A 273 7.48 -8.85 10.13
N ARG A 274 7.45 -7.89 9.21
CA ARG A 274 7.09 -6.49 9.43
C ARG A 274 6.15 -6.15 8.28
N GLU A 275 5.11 -5.38 8.53
CA GLU A 275 4.25 -4.93 7.43
C GLU A 275 4.81 -3.63 6.84
N ALA A 276 4.58 -3.42 5.54
CA ALA A 276 5.16 -2.30 4.81
C ALA A 276 4.75 -0.94 5.41
N PRO A 277 5.66 0.07 5.44
CA PRO A 277 5.32 1.39 5.93
C PRO A 277 4.36 2.11 4.96
N TYR A 278 3.32 2.77 5.49
CA TYR A 278 2.27 3.39 4.67
C TYR A 278 1.96 4.83 5.09
N LEU A 279 1.64 5.66 4.11
CA LEU A 279 1.17 7.03 4.31
C LEU A 279 -0.30 7.03 4.76
N TYR A 280 -0.63 7.78 5.80
CA TYR A 280 -2.00 7.95 6.28
C TYR A 280 -2.26 9.37 6.78
N VAL A 281 -3.54 9.70 6.99
CA VAL A 281 -4.01 10.97 7.58
C VAL A 281 -4.69 10.67 8.92
N ASP A 282 -4.26 11.34 9.99
CA ASP A 282 -4.89 11.20 11.30
C ASP A 282 -6.19 12.01 11.44
N ALA A 283 -6.95 11.75 12.51
CA ALA A 283 -8.21 12.44 12.79
C ALA A 283 -8.08 13.97 13.00
N GLY A 284 -6.86 14.50 13.15
CA GLY A 284 -6.56 15.93 13.16
C GLY A 284 -6.22 16.51 11.78
N GLY A 285 -6.28 15.69 10.72
CA GLY A 285 -5.92 16.07 9.35
C GLY A 285 -4.40 16.09 9.08
N ASN A 286 -3.57 15.58 10.00
CA ASN A 286 -2.11 15.57 9.79
C ASN A 286 -1.70 14.32 9.01
N TYR A 287 -0.81 14.51 8.04
CA TYR A 287 -0.18 13.41 7.31
C TYR A 287 0.96 12.81 8.14
N ASN A 288 0.98 11.48 8.20
CA ASN A 288 1.97 10.68 8.92
C ASN A 288 2.32 9.45 8.06
N VAL A 289 3.52 8.90 8.21
CA VAL A 289 3.84 7.55 7.73
C VAL A 289 3.82 6.63 8.94
N PHE A 290 2.98 5.60 8.89
CA PHE A 290 2.98 4.54 9.90
C PHE A 290 4.06 3.51 9.57
N VAL A 291 4.84 3.11 10.57
CA VAL A 291 5.85 2.06 10.47
C VAL A 291 5.43 0.91 11.38
N PRO A 292 4.89 -0.20 10.84
CA PRO A 292 4.51 -1.37 11.63
C PRO A 292 5.67 -1.97 12.44
N ALA A 293 5.32 -2.50 13.60
CA ALA A 293 6.24 -3.22 14.49
C ALA A 293 6.48 -4.65 14.00
N VAL A 294 7.70 -5.14 14.27
CA VAL A 294 8.11 -6.51 13.95
C VAL A 294 7.25 -7.53 14.72
N GLN A 295 6.74 -8.53 14.00
CA GLN A 295 6.01 -9.67 14.53
C GLN A 295 6.84 -10.95 14.40
N ARG A 296 6.59 -11.94 15.26
CA ARG A 296 7.26 -13.25 15.23
C ARG A 296 6.22 -14.35 15.37
N ASN A 297 6.39 -15.44 14.60
CA ASN A 297 5.43 -16.53 14.48
C ASN A 297 4.00 -16.01 14.22
N SER A 298 3.88 -15.04 13.31
CA SER A 298 2.67 -14.26 13.08
C SER A 298 1.67 -14.97 12.17
N ALA A 299 0.38 -14.80 12.43
CA ALA A 299 -0.70 -15.36 11.61
C ALA A 299 -1.95 -14.47 11.67
N GLY A 300 -2.75 -14.47 10.59
CA GLY A 300 -3.84 -13.51 10.40
C GLY A 300 -3.34 -12.08 10.18
N THR A 301 -4.29 -11.13 10.06
CA THR A 301 -3.96 -9.71 9.82
C THR A 301 -3.58 -8.98 11.11
N THR A 302 -2.84 -7.89 10.95
CA THR A 302 -2.34 -7.03 12.03
C THR A 302 -3.31 -5.93 12.45
N TRP A 303 -4.53 -5.89 11.90
CA TRP A 303 -5.50 -4.80 12.08
C TRP A 303 -6.93 -5.25 12.43
N ALA A 304 -7.30 -6.52 12.21
CA ALA A 304 -8.67 -6.98 12.46
C ALA A 304 -9.03 -7.09 13.96
N THR A 305 -8.02 -7.24 14.84
CA THR A 305 -8.19 -7.39 16.29
C THR A 305 -7.91 -6.11 17.10
N GLY A 306 -7.67 -4.99 16.41
CA GLY A 306 -7.36 -3.69 17.03
C GLY A 306 -6.32 -2.91 16.24
N ALA A 307 -5.87 -1.78 16.80
CA ALA A 307 -4.85 -0.95 16.16
C ALA A 307 -3.53 -1.73 15.96
N THR A 308 -3.05 -1.76 14.71
CA THR A 308 -1.74 -2.31 14.36
C THR A 308 -0.65 -1.71 15.22
N GLN A 309 0.21 -2.57 15.79
CA GLN A 309 1.35 -2.11 16.59
C GLN A 309 2.43 -1.54 15.69
N GLY A 310 3.04 -0.42 16.09
CA GLY A 310 4.00 0.34 15.28
C GLY A 310 4.12 1.79 15.73
N THR A 311 4.78 2.61 14.91
CA THR A 311 5.08 4.02 15.23
C THR A 311 4.65 4.94 14.09
N SER A 312 3.92 6.02 14.41
CA SER A 312 3.58 7.08 13.47
C SER A 312 4.70 8.13 13.40
N ILE A 313 5.27 8.32 12.21
CA ILE A 313 6.27 9.36 11.94
C ILE A 313 5.60 10.50 11.17
N SER A 314 5.49 11.68 11.79
CA SER A 314 4.88 12.85 11.14
C SER A 314 5.60 13.24 9.84
N ILE A 315 4.83 13.62 8.82
CA ILE A 315 5.33 14.03 7.49
C ILE A 315 6.43 15.11 7.56
N LYS A 316 6.44 15.93 8.62
CA LYS A 316 7.46 16.97 8.87
C LYS A 316 8.88 16.41 9.07
N ARG A 317 9.01 15.11 9.35
CA ARG A 317 10.28 14.35 9.42
C ARG A 317 10.72 13.77 8.07
N PHE A 318 9.90 13.86 7.03
CA PHE A 318 10.25 13.41 5.68
C PHE A 318 10.75 14.58 4.81
N TYR A 319 11.61 14.27 3.87
CA TYR A 319 11.84 15.02 2.64
C TYR A 319 10.98 14.40 1.55
N ILE A 320 10.10 15.20 0.93
CA ILE A 320 9.26 14.76 -0.18
C ILE A 320 10.01 15.11 -1.45
N ALA A 321 10.72 14.12 -1.99
CA ALA A 321 11.54 14.27 -3.18
C ALA A 321 10.67 14.29 -4.44
N SER A 322 11.09 15.07 -5.43
CA SER A 322 10.53 15.08 -6.78
C SER A 322 11.52 14.48 -7.80
N PRO A 323 11.06 13.97 -8.95
CA PRO A 323 11.93 13.42 -9.99
C PRO A 323 13.01 14.39 -10.54
N SER A 324 12.90 15.69 -10.27
CA SER A 324 13.93 16.69 -10.61
C SER A 324 14.98 16.92 -9.51
N ASP A 325 14.85 16.28 -8.34
CA ASP A 325 15.86 16.34 -7.29
C ASP A 325 17.06 15.44 -7.62
N SER A 326 18.27 15.94 -7.32
CA SER A 326 19.49 15.18 -7.48
C SER A 326 19.70 14.22 -6.29
N ALA A 327 20.41 13.11 -6.54
CA ALA A 327 20.85 12.21 -5.47
C ALA A 327 21.59 12.95 -4.33
N ALA A 328 22.37 14.00 -4.66
CA ALA A 328 23.02 14.85 -3.66
C ALA A 328 21.99 15.48 -2.69
N ARG A 329 20.92 16.07 -3.23
CA ARG A 329 19.87 16.72 -2.42
C ARG A 329 19.07 15.72 -1.58
N ILE A 330 18.93 14.49 -2.07
CA ILE A 330 18.30 13.39 -1.32
C ILE A 330 19.22 12.96 -0.17
N ASN A 331 20.53 12.86 -0.39
CA ASN A 331 21.52 12.57 0.65
C ASN A 331 21.60 13.72 1.68
N ASP A 332 21.73 14.99 1.26
CA ASP A 332 21.68 16.17 2.15
C ASP A 332 20.49 16.12 3.13
N ALA A 333 19.34 15.64 2.65
CA ALA A 333 18.15 15.46 3.47
C ALA A 333 18.26 14.28 4.44
N LEU A 334 18.73 13.11 3.99
CA LEU A 334 18.97 11.93 4.81
C LEU A 334 19.99 12.22 5.94
N ASP A 335 21.10 12.89 5.60
CA ASP A 335 22.16 13.34 6.51
C ASP A 335 21.61 14.33 7.55
N SER A 336 20.70 15.24 7.15
CA SER A 336 20.00 16.16 8.07
C SER A 336 18.98 15.49 9.01
N GLY A 337 18.90 14.16 9.02
CA GLY A 337 18.01 13.39 9.88
C GLY A 337 16.57 13.25 9.34
N LYS A 338 16.36 13.38 8.02
CA LYS A 338 15.06 13.12 7.39
C LYS A 338 14.91 11.66 6.97
N ASN A 339 13.66 11.21 6.91
CA ASN A 339 13.25 10.10 6.05
C ASN A 339 12.93 10.62 4.64
N VAL A 340 12.71 9.76 3.65
CA VAL A 340 12.42 10.19 2.26
C VAL A 340 11.09 9.62 1.78
N ILE A 341 10.31 10.43 1.06
CA ILE A 341 9.23 9.98 0.19
C ILE A 341 9.63 10.31 -1.24
N LEU A 342 9.69 9.30 -2.11
CA LEU A 342 9.88 9.46 -3.55
C LEU A 342 8.51 9.59 -4.20
N THR A 343 8.16 10.79 -4.68
CA THR A 343 6.90 11.02 -5.42
C THR A 343 6.92 10.35 -6.81
N PRO A 344 5.76 10.09 -7.45
CA PRO A 344 5.69 9.23 -8.63
C PRO A 344 6.42 9.82 -9.85
N GLY A 345 7.49 9.15 -10.29
CA GLY A 345 8.26 9.48 -11.50
C GLY A 345 9.55 8.67 -11.62
N ILE A 346 10.43 9.10 -12.54
CA ILE A 346 11.74 8.47 -12.79
C ILE A 346 12.85 9.43 -12.36
N TYR A 347 13.72 8.98 -11.45
CA TYR A 347 14.82 9.73 -10.85
C TYR A 347 16.13 9.31 -11.50
N HIS A 348 16.79 10.24 -12.19
CA HIS A 348 18.07 10.01 -12.85
C HIS A 348 19.24 10.33 -11.90
N LEU A 349 19.94 9.27 -11.47
CA LEU A 349 20.91 9.29 -10.39
C LEU A 349 22.34 9.28 -10.94
N LYS A 350 23.06 10.39 -10.76
CA LYS A 350 24.47 10.54 -11.15
C LYS A 350 25.47 10.00 -10.10
N GLN A 351 24.97 9.66 -8.92
CA GLN A 351 25.66 9.03 -7.79
C GLN A 351 24.63 8.25 -6.96
N SER A 352 25.09 7.39 -6.05
CA SER A 352 24.22 6.63 -5.14
C SER A 352 23.37 7.53 -4.25
N ILE A 353 22.16 7.08 -3.93
CA ILE A 353 21.47 7.48 -2.69
C ILE A 353 22.10 6.70 -1.53
N GLN A 354 22.44 7.37 -0.44
CA GLN A 354 23.14 6.79 0.72
C GLN A 354 22.18 6.74 1.92
N VAL A 355 21.99 5.57 2.55
CA VAL A 355 21.04 5.36 3.66
C VAL A 355 21.77 4.81 4.88
N GLU A 356 22.46 5.71 5.58
CA GLU A 356 23.40 5.39 6.66
C GLU A 356 22.69 5.25 8.03
N ARG A 357 21.74 6.16 8.30
CA ARG A 357 21.11 6.31 9.61
C ARG A 357 20.12 5.16 9.95
N PRO A 358 20.19 4.56 11.16
CA PRO A 358 19.20 3.58 11.62
C PRO A 358 17.76 4.10 11.58
N GLY A 359 16.80 3.18 11.40
CA GLY A 359 15.36 3.49 11.42
C GLY A 359 14.87 4.35 10.25
N THR A 360 15.67 4.52 9.19
CA THR A 360 15.33 5.39 8.07
C THR A 360 14.29 4.76 7.14
N VAL A 361 13.23 5.51 6.84
CA VAL A 361 12.20 5.10 5.89
C VAL A 361 12.44 5.77 4.54
N VAL A 362 12.44 4.99 3.45
CA VAL A 362 12.39 5.47 2.07
C VAL A 362 11.15 4.87 1.39
N LEU A 363 10.10 5.68 1.26
CA LEU A 363 8.79 5.28 0.73
C LEU A 363 8.60 5.80 -0.70
N GLY A 364 8.53 4.89 -1.67
CA GLY A 364 8.11 5.19 -3.03
C GLY A 364 6.59 5.25 -3.16
N LEU A 365 6.09 6.30 -3.82
CA LEU A 365 4.70 6.42 -4.22
C LEU A 365 4.57 6.18 -5.73
N GLY A 366 3.55 5.43 -6.16
CA GLY A 366 3.22 5.26 -7.58
C GLY A 366 4.34 4.66 -8.43
N PHE A 367 5.09 3.69 -7.90
CA PHE A 367 6.21 3.03 -8.58
C PHE A 367 7.34 4.00 -8.98
N ALA A 368 7.73 4.86 -8.02
CA ALA A 368 8.93 5.69 -8.11
C ALA A 368 10.13 4.85 -8.56
N THR A 369 10.78 5.29 -9.65
CA THR A 369 11.80 4.51 -10.36
C THR A 369 13.16 5.20 -10.26
N LEU A 370 14.20 4.48 -9.84
CA LEU A 370 15.57 4.96 -9.69
C LEU A 370 16.45 4.43 -10.83
N VAL A 371 17.12 5.31 -11.57
CA VAL A 371 17.99 4.97 -12.72
C VAL A 371 19.42 5.46 -12.48
N PRO A 372 20.44 4.58 -12.38
CA PRO A 372 21.84 4.98 -12.25
C PRO A 372 22.44 5.35 -13.62
N ASP A 373 22.58 6.64 -13.91
CA ASP A 373 23.08 7.15 -15.20
C ASP A 373 24.55 6.79 -15.45
N ASN A 374 25.37 6.77 -14.39
CA ASN A 374 26.82 6.72 -14.49
C ASN A 374 27.41 5.30 -14.37
N GLY A 375 26.59 4.27 -14.17
CA GLY A 375 27.05 2.92 -13.79
C GLY A 375 27.39 2.82 -12.30
N ASN A 376 26.94 3.78 -11.50
CA ASN A 376 26.97 3.75 -10.04
C ASN A 376 25.94 2.73 -9.49
N VAL A 377 26.10 2.34 -8.22
CA VAL A 377 24.98 1.74 -7.48
C VAL A 377 23.88 2.79 -7.35
N ALA A 378 22.60 2.41 -7.50
CA ALA A 378 21.51 3.38 -7.43
C ALA A 378 21.21 3.79 -5.98
N MET A 379 21.21 2.83 -5.05
CA MET A 379 21.13 3.09 -3.61
C MET A 379 22.01 2.11 -2.82
N LYS A 380 22.67 2.64 -1.79
CA LYS A 380 23.28 1.86 -0.71
C LYS A 380 22.49 2.08 0.58
N VAL A 381 22.33 1.01 1.35
CA VAL A 381 22.03 1.04 2.78
C VAL A 381 23.26 0.49 3.48
N ASP A 382 23.75 1.20 4.50
CA ASP A 382 24.97 0.81 5.22
C ASP A 382 24.72 -0.39 6.15
N SER A 383 25.73 -0.80 6.91
CA SER A 383 25.66 -1.82 7.97
C SER A 383 24.83 -1.35 9.17
N THR A 384 23.52 -1.16 8.96
CA THR A 384 22.60 -0.49 9.88
C THR A 384 21.28 -1.28 10.07
N HIS A 385 20.42 -0.83 10.98
CA HIS A 385 19.19 -1.53 11.37
C HIS A 385 17.94 -0.65 11.28
N GLY A 386 16.76 -1.29 11.25
CA GLY A 386 15.46 -0.62 11.20
C GLY A 386 15.13 0.15 9.92
N VAL A 387 16.01 0.15 8.92
CA VAL A 387 15.77 0.83 7.64
C VAL A 387 14.62 0.14 6.91
N SER A 388 13.69 0.90 6.32
CA SER A 388 12.57 0.34 5.59
C SER A 388 12.46 0.99 4.21
N LEU A 389 12.72 0.20 3.17
CA LEU A 389 12.56 0.57 1.77
C LEU A 389 11.22 -0.02 1.28
N SER A 390 10.37 0.80 0.66
CA SER A 390 9.03 0.36 0.26
C SER A 390 8.59 0.94 -1.09
N GLY A 391 8.16 0.10 -2.03
CA GLY A 391 7.48 0.53 -3.27
C GLY A 391 8.37 1.21 -4.31
N ILE A 392 9.58 0.69 -4.53
CA ILE A 392 10.62 1.31 -5.37
C ILE A 392 11.01 0.37 -6.53
N ILE A 393 11.07 0.91 -7.76
CA ILE A 393 11.71 0.22 -8.90
C ILE A 393 13.16 0.70 -9.04
N PHE A 394 14.09 -0.24 -9.13
CA PHE A 394 15.49 -0.03 -9.51
C PHE A 394 15.68 -0.43 -10.98
N ASP A 395 15.73 0.55 -11.89
CA ASP A 395 15.74 0.32 -13.34
C ASP A 395 17.12 0.64 -13.90
N ALA A 396 17.81 -0.35 -14.46
CA ALA A 396 19.22 -0.22 -14.81
C ALA A 396 19.44 0.85 -15.91
N GLY A 397 20.43 1.71 -15.69
CA GLY A 397 20.90 2.65 -16.71
C GLY A 397 21.71 1.96 -17.81
N PRO A 398 21.99 2.66 -18.92
CA PRO A 398 22.70 2.10 -20.08
C PRO A 398 24.18 1.80 -19.80
N ARG A 399 24.76 2.38 -18.73
CA ARG A 399 26.09 2.02 -18.23
C ARG A 399 25.98 0.87 -17.23
N LEU A 400 26.84 -0.14 -17.40
CA LEU A 400 26.92 -1.31 -16.53
C LEU A 400 27.13 -0.87 -15.07
N SER A 401 26.14 -1.17 -14.23
CA SER A 401 26.21 -0.93 -12.78
C SER A 401 26.69 -2.21 -12.06
N PRO A 402 27.63 -2.15 -11.10
CA PRO A 402 28.12 -3.37 -10.43
C PRO A 402 27.03 -4.00 -9.55
N THR A 403 26.10 -3.20 -9.04
CA THR A 403 24.91 -3.60 -8.26
C THR A 403 23.86 -2.50 -8.43
N LEU A 404 22.56 -2.79 -8.34
CA LEU A 404 21.52 -1.74 -8.32
C LEU A 404 21.16 -1.30 -6.89
N LEU A 405 20.89 -2.26 -5.99
CA LEU A 405 20.72 -2.04 -4.55
C LEU A 405 21.68 -2.89 -3.73
N GLN A 406 22.42 -2.24 -2.82
CA GLN A 406 23.30 -2.89 -1.85
C GLN A 406 22.77 -2.62 -0.43
N VAL A 407 22.71 -3.64 0.43
CA VAL A 407 22.23 -3.54 1.82
C VAL A 407 23.27 -4.15 2.79
N GLY A 408 23.96 -3.30 3.55
CA GLY A 408 25.17 -3.63 4.29
C GLY A 408 26.40 -3.68 3.37
N ASP A 409 27.61 -3.52 3.93
CA ASP A 409 28.86 -3.53 3.15
C ASP A 409 29.58 -4.88 3.16
N GLU A 410 30.37 -5.16 2.12
CA GLU A 410 30.97 -6.49 1.88
C GLU A 410 32.11 -6.84 2.86
N HIS A 411 32.51 -5.92 3.76
CA HIS A 411 33.75 -6.03 4.58
C HIS A 411 33.59 -5.66 6.07
N GLU A 412 32.39 -5.33 6.54
CA GLU A 412 32.14 -5.01 7.95
C GLU A 412 31.54 -6.20 8.72
N ASP A 413 31.52 -6.11 10.06
CA ASP A 413 30.64 -6.96 10.86
C ASP A 413 29.19 -6.68 10.44
N ASN A 414 28.54 -7.64 9.79
CA ASN A 414 27.23 -7.46 9.15
C ASN A 414 26.10 -7.14 10.15
N HIS A 415 26.03 -5.89 10.60
CA HIS A 415 25.08 -5.45 11.61
C HIS A 415 23.63 -5.54 11.09
N GLY A 416 22.72 -5.92 11.99
CA GLY A 416 21.29 -6.02 11.71
C GLY A 416 20.55 -6.61 12.90
N ALA A 417 19.57 -5.88 13.44
CA ALA A 417 18.91 -6.22 14.70
C ALA A 417 17.77 -7.23 14.52
N THR A 418 17.71 -8.26 15.36
CA THR A 418 16.61 -9.25 15.36
C THR A 418 15.28 -8.68 15.88
N THR A 419 15.30 -7.51 16.52
CA THR A 419 14.15 -6.78 17.06
C THR A 419 13.69 -5.61 16.19
N ASP A 420 14.55 -5.14 15.27
CA ASP A 420 14.27 -4.06 14.33
C ASP A 420 15.12 -4.27 13.05
N PRO A 421 14.77 -5.29 12.24
CA PRO A 421 15.54 -5.62 11.04
C PRO A 421 15.28 -4.58 9.96
N THR A 422 16.27 -4.42 9.09
CA THR A 422 16.09 -3.69 7.82
C THR A 422 15.15 -4.48 6.90
N THR A 423 14.20 -3.80 6.25
CA THR A 423 13.15 -4.44 5.44
C THR A 423 13.01 -3.82 4.05
N LEU A 424 12.75 -4.68 3.06
CA LEU A 424 12.52 -4.33 1.67
C LEU A 424 11.15 -4.85 1.26
N HIS A 425 10.19 -3.95 1.07
CA HIS A 425 8.81 -4.26 0.66
C HIS A 425 8.54 -3.74 -0.75
N ASP A 426 7.94 -4.54 -1.63
CA ASP A 426 7.59 -4.10 -2.98
C ASP A 426 8.80 -3.47 -3.71
N VAL A 427 9.98 -4.11 -3.58
CA VAL A 427 11.25 -3.62 -4.15
C VAL A 427 11.58 -4.43 -5.39
N PHE A 428 11.48 -3.76 -6.53
CA PHE A 428 11.54 -4.39 -7.85
C PHE A 428 12.77 -3.93 -8.62
N PHE A 429 13.32 -4.79 -9.46
CA PHE A 429 14.45 -4.49 -10.34
C PHE A 429 14.05 -4.73 -11.78
N ARG A 430 14.60 -3.91 -12.67
CA ARG A 430 14.46 -4.09 -14.11
C ARG A 430 15.82 -3.87 -14.79
N ILE A 431 16.20 -4.81 -15.64
CA ILE A 431 17.38 -4.67 -16.52
C ILE A 431 16.93 -4.89 -17.97
N GLY A 432 16.66 -3.81 -18.69
CA GLY A 432 16.13 -3.82 -20.07
C GLY A 432 14.63 -3.48 -20.14
N GLY A 433 14.00 -3.71 -21.30
CA GLY A 433 12.55 -3.60 -21.50
C GLY A 433 12.06 -2.18 -21.75
N ALA A 434 12.27 -1.27 -20.80
CA ALA A 434 11.92 0.16 -20.98
C ALA A 434 12.97 0.93 -21.79
N GLN A 435 14.25 0.61 -21.53
CA GLN A 435 15.43 1.19 -22.15
C GLN A 435 16.52 0.11 -22.24
N GLN A 436 17.64 0.39 -22.90
CA GLN A 436 18.84 -0.43 -22.67
C GLN A 436 19.36 -0.17 -21.25
N GLY A 437 19.37 -1.23 -20.43
CA GLY A 437 19.88 -1.21 -19.06
C GLY A 437 20.83 -2.37 -18.83
N ARG A 438 21.89 -2.20 -18.02
CA ARG A 438 22.85 -3.27 -17.70
C ARG A 438 23.30 -3.22 -16.23
N ALA A 439 23.36 -4.38 -15.58
CA ALA A 439 23.91 -4.55 -14.25
C ALA A 439 24.77 -5.83 -14.16
N THR A 440 25.61 -5.98 -13.14
CA THR A 440 26.22 -7.29 -12.81
C THR A 440 25.35 -8.04 -11.81
N LYS A 441 24.97 -7.37 -10.71
CA LYS A 441 24.06 -7.86 -9.67
C LYS A 441 22.81 -6.96 -9.62
N SER A 442 21.61 -7.49 -9.37
CA SER A 442 20.45 -6.61 -9.09
C SER A 442 20.44 -6.18 -7.61
N LEU A 443 20.38 -7.16 -6.69
CA LEU A 443 20.34 -6.96 -5.25
C LEU A 443 21.51 -7.70 -4.55
N VAL A 444 22.14 -7.04 -3.59
CA VAL A 444 23.09 -7.66 -2.64
C VAL A 444 22.63 -7.39 -1.21
N VAL A 445 22.46 -8.45 -0.42
CA VAL A 445 22.09 -8.39 1.00
C VAL A 445 23.24 -8.95 1.85
N ASN A 446 24.04 -8.05 2.41
CA ASN A 446 25.13 -8.34 3.34
C ASN A 446 24.64 -8.31 4.80
N SER A 447 23.83 -7.32 5.17
CA SER A 447 23.27 -7.19 6.53
C SER A 447 22.55 -8.44 7.00
N ASN A 448 22.82 -8.85 8.26
CA ASN A 448 22.12 -9.96 8.91
C ASN A 448 20.64 -9.62 9.18
N ASN A 449 19.79 -10.65 9.28
CA ASN A 449 18.39 -10.59 9.72
C ASN A 449 17.43 -9.77 8.82
N VAL A 450 17.85 -9.33 7.62
CA VAL A 450 17.01 -8.55 6.68
C VAL A 450 15.73 -9.31 6.29
N ILE A 451 14.61 -8.59 6.16
CA ILE A 451 13.35 -9.14 5.62
C ILE A 451 13.14 -8.64 4.18
N LEU A 452 13.06 -9.58 3.26
CA LEU A 452 12.69 -9.39 1.86
C LEU A 452 11.23 -9.80 1.68
N ASP A 453 10.39 -8.94 1.10
CA ASP A 453 8.94 -9.09 1.17
C ASP A 453 8.23 -8.53 -0.07
N ASP A 454 7.95 -9.39 -1.06
CA ASP A 454 7.68 -9.06 -2.47
C ASP A 454 8.89 -8.37 -3.14
N ILE A 455 9.78 -9.20 -3.69
CA ILE A 455 10.94 -8.81 -4.48
C ILE A 455 10.79 -9.41 -5.88
N TRP A 456 10.96 -8.61 -6.93
CA TRP A 456 11.07 -9.11 -8.31
C TRP A 456 12.35 -8.62 -8.98
N ALA A 457 13.30 -9.51 -9.25
CA ALA A 457 14.64 -9.16 -9.73
C ALA A 457 14.83 -9.30 -11.26
N TRP A 458 13.90 -8.75 -12.03
CA TRP A 458 13.71 -9.07 -13.46
C TRP A 458 14.80 -8.56 -14.41
N ARG A 459 15.56 -9.48 -15.02
CA ARG A 459 16.25 -9.22 -16.29
C ARG A 459 15.23 -9.36 -17.43
N ALA A 460 15.00 -8.28 -18.17
CA ALA A 460 13.91 -8.23 -19.14
C ALA A 460 14.05 -9.26 -20.28
N ASP A 461 12.98 -10.01 -20.52
CA ASP A 461 12.84 -10.97 -21.62
C ASP A 461 12.16 -10.37 -22.86
N HIS A 462 11.46 -9.24 -22.73
CA HIS A 462 10.80 -8.51 -23.81
C HIS A 462 10.86 -6.98 -23.65
N GLY A 463 10.62 -6.26 -24.74
CA GLY A 463 10.68 -4.79 -24.81
C GLY A 463 11.96 -4.27 -25.48
N ASN A 464 12.27 -2.99 -25.25
CA ASN A 464 13.43 -2.31 -25.82
C ASN A 464 14.73 -2.73 -25.12
N GLY A 465 15.87 -2.71 -25.82
CA GLY A 465 17.19 -2.99 -25.26
C GLY A 465 17.41 -4.42 -24.78
N VAL A 466 16.53 -5.37 -25.10
CA VAL A 466 16.64 -6.78 -24.70
C VAL A 466 17.52 -7.58 -25.67
N GLY A 467 18.29 -8.52 -25.12
CA GLY A 467 19.09 -9.49 -25.88
C GLY A 467 20.24 -10.02 -25.03
N TRP A 468 20.79 -11.19 -25.39
CA TRP A 468 21.81 -11.90 -24.59
C TRP A 468 23.01 -11.02 -24.21
N THR A 469 23.47 -10.17 -25.13
CA THR A 469 24.56 -9.20 -24.91
C THR A 469 24.08 -7.76 -24.69
N THR A 470 22.77 -7.48 -24.82
CA THR A 470 22.20 -6.13 -24.83
C THR A 470 21.85 -5.66 -23.41
N ASN A 471 21.12 -6.49 -22.66
CA ASN A 471 20.73 -6.27 -21.26
C ASN A 471 21.35 -7.33 -20.34
N THR A 472 22.69 -7.36 -20.26
CA THR A 472 23.38 -8.30 -19.35
C THR A 472 23.00 -8.00 -17.90
N ALA A 473 22.62 -9.06 -17.17
CA ALA A 473 22.50 -9.11 -15.72
C ALA A 473 22.92 -10.53 -15.30
N ASP A 474 24.08 -10.64 -14.66
CA ASP A 474 24.75 -11.93 -14.44
C ASP A 474 24.25 -12.62 -13.16
N THR A 475 23.64 -11.87 -12.23
CA THR A 475 23.01 -12.40 -11.01
C THR A 475 21.84 -11.52 -10.56
N GLY A 476 20.70 -12.14 -10.26
CA GLY A 476 19.55 -11.44 -9.70
C GLY A 476 19.80 -10.97 -8.27
N VAL A 477 19.80 -11.92 -7.32
CA VAL A 477 19.93 -11.63 -5.88
C VAL A 477 21.10 -12.41 -5.29
N ILE A 478 21.94 -11.75 -4.48
CA ILE A 478 22.94 -12.38 -3.61
C ILE A 478 22.55 -12.11 -2.15
N VAL A 479 22.56 -13.16 -1.33
CA VAL A 479 22.34 -13.10 0.11
C VAL A 479 23.58 -13.64 0.81
N ASN A 480 24.37 -12.73 1.40
CA ASN A 480 25.53 -13.03 2.23
C ASN A 480 25.17 -12.96 3.74
N GLY A 481 24.14 -12.18 4.09
CA GLY A 481 23.66 -12.01 5.46
C GLY A 481 23.02 -13.27 6.05
N ASN A 482 23.32 -13.55 7.31
CA ASN A 482 22.74 -14.65 8.09
C ASN A 482 21.29 -14.33 8.47
N ASN A 483 20.45 -15.36 8.57
CA ASN A 483 19.05 -15.28 9.01
C ASN A 483 18.14 -14.34 8.18
N VAL A 484 18.55 -13.97 6.95
CA VAL A 484 17.72 -13.22 6.02
C VAL A 484 16.46 -14.04 5.70
N THR A 485 15.30 -13.41 5.79
CA THR A 485 14.00 -14.06 5.55
C THR A 485 13.36 -13.48 4.30
N ALA A 486 12.83 -14.34 3.42
CA ALA A 486 12.23 -13.92 2.16
C ALA A 486 10.80 -14.47 1.97
N TYR A 487 9.86 -13.58 1.65
CA TYR A 487 8.50 -13.91 1.19
C TYR A 487 8.29 -13.27 -0.19
N GLY A 488 7.71 -14.01 -1.14
CA GLY A 488 7.51 -13.48 -2.51
C GLY A 488 8.83 -13.12 -3.20
N LEU A 489 9.79 -14.04 -3.23
CA LEU A 489 11.06 -13.84 -3.95
C LEU A 489 10.91 -14.36 -5.39
N PHE A 490 10.76 -13.43 -6.33
CA PHE A 490 10.71 -13.69 -7.77
C PHE A 490 12.01 -13.18 -8.42
N VAL A 491 12.64 -13.95 -9.29
CA VAL A 491 13.93 -13.63 -9.95
C VAL A 491 13.88 -14.05 -11.41
#